data_AF-A0LVB2-F1
#
_entry.id   AF-A0LVB2-F1
#
_cell.length_a   1.000
_cell.length_b   1.000
_cell.length_c   1.000
_cell.angle_alpha   90.00
_cell.angle_beta   90.00
_cell.angle_gamma   90.00
#
_symmetry.space_group_name_H-M   'P 1'
#
loop_
_entity.id
_entity.type
_entity.pdbx_description
1 polymer ?
#
loop_
_entity_poly.entity_id
_entity_poly.type
_entity_poly.pdbx_seq_one_letter_code
_entity_poly.pdbx_strand_id
1 'polypeptide(L)'
;MARPRRLSHRLTMVLGLTSGWLASGFFAAPVWAAGPIVNESGTPGGRLTWVQTALIFAGIPIAAFLVIGFLVYLPSLVRGPRYRPGRPWPGGAAWFGGPPEPEAAVSRIEEIPPATAEGGGAGARW
;
A
#
# COMPACT_ATOMS: atom_id res chain seq x y z
N MET A 1 38.10 17.64 -28.03
CA MET A 1 36.70 18.06 -28.26
C MET A 1 35.84 17.47 -27.17
N ALA A 2 35.28 18.33 -26.31
CA ALA A 2 34.55 17.97 -25.10
C ALA A 2 33.05 17.76 -25.39
N ARG A 3 32.44 16.71 -24.82
CA ARG A 3 30.97 16.59 -24.74
C ARG A 3 30.53 16.79 -23.28
N PRO A 4 29.64 17.76 -23.00
CA PRO A 4 29.30 18.14 -21.64
C PRO A 4 28.29 17.20 -20.95
N ARG A 5 28.66 16.84 -19.72
CA ARG A 5 27.89 16.74 -18.47
C ARG A 5 26.41 16.30 -18.51
N ARG A 6 26.22 15.02 -18.14
CA ARG A 6 25.29 14.45 -17.14
C ARG A 6 24.00 15.26 -16.85
N LEU A 7 22.87 14.76 -17.35
CA LEU A 7 21.53 15.12 -16.91
C LEU A 7 21.38 14.82 -15.40
N SER A 8 21.17 15.86 -14.60
CA SER A 8 20.75 15.75 -13.22
C SER A 8 19.23 15.54 -13.15
N HIS A 9 18.78 14.30 -12.99
CA HIS A 9 17.43 14.04 -12.47
C HIS A 9 17.42 14.24 -10.96
N ARG A 10 17.39 15.49 -10.51
CA ARG A 10 16.91 15.83 -9.16
C ARG A 10 15.41 16.07 -9.24
N LEU A 11 14.66 14.99 -9.35
CA LEU A 11 13.22 14.96 -9.13
C LEU A 11 13.01 14.10 -7.89
N THR A 12 13.16 14.71 -6.72
CA THR A 12 12.88 14.06 -5.46
C THR A 12 12.29 15.11 -4.52
N MET A 13 10.97 15.00 -4.37
CA MET A 13 10.30 15.03 -3.07
C MET A 13 10.17 16.40 -2.39
N VAL A 14 9.19 17.20 -2.84
CA VAL A 14 8.60 18.30 -2.05
C VAL A 14 7.11 18.07 -1.73
N LEU A 15 6.55 16.90 -2.07
CA LEU A 15 5.15 16.56 -1.76
C LEU A 15 5.03 15.87 -0.38
N GLY A 16 5.37 16.59 0.69
CA GLY A 16 5.29 16.05 2.06
C GLY A 16 4.66 16.98 3.10
N LEU A 17 4.18 18.17 2.69
CA LEU A 17 3.83 19.24 3.65
C LEU A 17 2.42 19.84 3.49
N THR A 18 1.54 19.23 2.70
CA THR A 18 0.14 19.69 2.57
C THR A 18 -0.90 18.72 3.12
N SER A 19 -0.52 17.49 3.50
CA SER A 19 -1.46 16.45 3.94
C SER A 19 -1.92 16.57 5.40
N GLY A 20 -1.24 17.36 6.23
CA GLY A 20 -1.59 17.51 7.65
C GLY A 20 -2.78 18.42 7.93
N TRP A 21 -3.06 19.36 7.02
CA TRP A 21 -4.08 20.39 7.26
C TRP A 21 -5.49 20.00 6.81
N LEU A 22 -5.62 19.14 5.78
CA LEU A 22 -6.94 18.67 5.34
C LEU A 22 -7.57 17.66 6.30
N ALA A 23 -6.78 16.93 7.10
CA ALA A 23 -7.31 16.02 8.11
C ALA A 23 -7.88 16.77 9.34
N SER A 24 -7.37 17.96 9.64
CA SER A 24 -7.80 18.73 10.83
C SER A 24 -9.15 19.43 10.61
N GLY A 25 -9.46 19.84 9.38
CA GLY A 25 -10.73 20.51 9.03
C GLY A 25 -11.96 19.62 9.18
N PHE A 26 -11.81 18.29 9.04
CA PHE A 26 -12.94 17.37 9.07
C PHE A 26 -13.48 17.11 10.50
N PHE A 27 -12.62 17.19 11.52
CA PHE A 27 -13.02 16.92 12.91
C PHE A 27 -13.60 18.13 13.64
N ALA A 28 -13.27 19.37 13.24
CA ALA A 28 -13.69 20.58 13.96
C ALA A 28 -15.06 21.14 13.53
N ALA A 29 -15.53 20.81 12.33
CA ALA A 29 -16.73 21.41 11.74
C ALA A 29 -18.07 21.06 12.43
N PRO A 30 -18.33 19.85 12.96
CA PRO A 30 -19.68 19.52 13.44
C PRO A 30 -20.04 20.24 14.75
N VAL A 31 -19.03 20.58 15.57
CA VAL A 31 -19.25 21.06 16.94
C VAL A 31 -19.72 22.51 17.00
N TRP A 32 -19.35 23.34 16.02
CA TRP A 32 -19.72 24.76 16.02
C TRP A 32 -21.05 25.06 15.30
N ALA A 33 -21.53 24.17 14.44
CA ALA A 33 -22.79 24.36 13.69
C ALA A 33 -24.00 23.67 14.35
N ALA A 34 -23.79 22.78 15.31
CA ALA A 34 -24.86 22.10 16.03
C ALA A 34 -25.34 22.97 17.21
N GLY A 35 -26.39 23.76 17.01
CA GLY A 35 -27.21 24.27 18.12
C GLY A 35 -27.76 23.10 18.96
N PRO A 36 -28.32 23.36 20.16
CA PRO A 36 -28.88 22.30 20.99
C PRO A 36 -29.88 21.49 20.17
N ILE A 37 -29.64 20.18 20.01
CA ILE A 37 -30.55 19.26 19.33
C ILE A 37 -31.73 19.03 20.29
N VAL A 38 -32.74 19.87 20.15
CA VAL A 38 -33.98 19.80 20.90
C VAL A 38 -35.00 19.11 20.02
N ASN A 39 -35.70 18.11 20.54
CA ASN A 39 -36.80 17.50 19.80
C ASN A 39 -37.95 18.50 19.62
N GLU A 40 -38.92 18.19 18.76
CA GLU A 40 -40.09 19.05 18.50
C GLU A 40 -40.85 19.46 19.79
N SER A 41 -40.70 18.68 20.86
CA SER A 41 -41.27 18.93 22.18
C SER A 41 -40.43 19.80 23.13
N GLY A 42 -39.35 20.44 22.67
CA GLY A 42 -38.54 21.30 23.54
C GLY A 42 -37.67 20.53 24.55
N THR A 43 -37.66 19.20 24.48
CA THR A 43 -36.96 18.31 25.41
C THR A 43 -35.59 17.94 24.81
N PRO A 44 -34.50 17.92 25.61
CA PRO A 44 -33.23 17.38 25.14
C PRO A 44 -33.45 15.98 24.56
N GLY A 45 -32.94 15.73 23.35
CA GLY A 45 -33.01 14.41 22.73
C GLY A 45 -32.55 13.31 23.69
N GLY A 46 -33.14 12.11 23.57
CA GLY A 46 -32.91 10.99 24.48
C GLY A 46 -31.43 10.82 24.81
N ARG A 47 -31.09 10.92 26.10
CA ARG A 47 -29.70 10.86 26.57
C ARG A 47 -29.09 9.51 26.20
N LEU A 48 -27.90 9.53 25.61
CA LEU A 48 -27.11 8.32 25.45
C LEU A 48 -26.86 7.70 26.82
N THR A 49 -27.12 6.40 26.92
CA THR A 49 -26.72 5.63 28.10
C THR A 49 -25.19 5.58 28.17
N TRP A 50 -24.63 5.42 29.37
CA TRP A 50 -23.17 5.32 29.54
C TRP A 50 -22.55 4.18 28.70
N VAL A 51 -23.30 3.09 28.49
CA VAL A 51 -22.90 1.97 27.63
C VAL A 51 -22.79 2.40 26.17
N GLN A 52 -23.79 3.12 25.66
CA GLN A 52 -23.78 3.63 24.29
C GLN A 52 -22.62 4.61 24.09
N THR A 53 -22.39 5.50 25.05
CA THR A 53 -21.23 6.40 25.02
C THR A 53 -19.92 5.62 24.99
N ALA A 54 -19.75 4.62 25.86
CA ALA A 54 -18.53 3.80 25.87
C ALA A 54 -18.32 3.04 24.54
N LEU A 55 -19.38 2.46 23.97
CA LEU A 55 -19.31 1.76 22.68
C LEU A 55 -18.94 2.69 21.52
N ILE A 56 -19.45 3.92 21.52
CA ILE A 56 -19.11 4.89 20.47
C ILE A 56 -17.66 5.33 20.62
N PHE A 57 -17.23 5.73 21.82
CA PHE A 57 -15.91 6.34 22.03
C PHE A 57 -14.77 5.33 22.12
N ALA A 58 -15.00 4.12 22.61
CA ALA A 58 -13.99 3.06 22.68
C ALA A 58 -14.23 1.98 21.63
N GLY A 59 -15.49 1.59 21.41
CA GLY A 59 -15.82 0.52 20.47
C GLY A 59 -15.53 0.88 19.01
N ILE A 60 -15.83 2.10 18.56
CA ILE A 60 -15.53 2.51 17.17
C ILE A 60 -14.02 2.51 16.89
N PRO A 61 -13.15 3.13 17.71
CA PRO A 61 -11.70 3.07 17.48
C PRO A 61 -11.15 1.64 17.52
N ILE A 62 -11.60 0.81 18.46
CA ILE A 62 -11.17 -0.59 18.56
C ILE A 62 -11.63 -1.37 17.33
N ALA A 63 -12.88 -1.23 16.91
CA ALA A 63 -13.40 -1.90 15.72
C ALA A 63 -12.63 -1.48 14.46
N ALA A 64 -12.37 -0.19 14.30
CA ALA A 64 -11.57 0.33 13.19
C ALA A 64 -10.15 -0.26 13.21
N PHE A 65 -9.49 -0.29 14.37
CA PHE A 65 -8.17 -0.88 14.53
C PHE A 65 -8.16 -2.37 14.15
N LEU A 66 -9.16 -3.13 14.61
CA LEU A 66 -9.30 -4.55 14.30
C LEU A 66 -9.55 -4.79 12.81
N VAL A 67 -10.41 -3.99 12.17
CA VAL A 67 -10.68 -4.10 10.73
C VAL A 67 -9.41 -3.80 9.92
N ILE A 68 -8.72 -2.71 10.25
CA ILE A 68 -7.47 -2.34 9.57
C ILE A 68 -6.41 -3.41 9.79
N GLY A 69 -6.18 -3.80 11.04
CA GLY A 69 -5.22 -4.85 11.39
C GLY A 69 -5.53 -6.15 10.67
N PHE A 70 -6.80 -6.57 10.67
CA PHE A 70 -7.25 -7.75 9.94
C PHE A 70 -6.93 -7.63 8.46
N LEU A 71 -7.32 -6.55 7.77
CA LEU A 71 -7.06 -6.37 6.34
C LEU A 71 -5.57 -6.33 6.01
N VAL A 72 -4.74 -5.78 6.90
CA VAL A 72 -3.28 -5.72 6.73
C VAL A 72 -2.63 -7.10 6.90
N TYR A 73 -3.05 -7.87 7.91
CA TYR A 73 -2.45 -9.16 8.22
C TYR A 73 -3.09 -10.33 7.44
N LEU A 74 -4.29 -10.16 6.89
CA LEU A 74 -5.01 -11.20 6.16
C LEU A 74 -4.20 -11.78 4.99
N PRO A 75 -3.53 -11.00 4.13
CA PRO A 75 -2.71 -11.57 3.07
C PRO A 75 -1.59 -12.45 3.61
N SER A 76 -1.01 -12.10 4.77
CA SER A 76 0.05 -12.90 5.39
C SER A 76 -0.47 -14.22 5.97
N LEU A 77 -1.72 -14.25 6.43
CA LEU A 77 -2.36 -15.48 6.93
C LEU A 77 -2.75 -16.43 5.80
N VAL A 78 -3.14 -15.87 4.65
CA VAL A 78 -3.56 -16.65 3.47
C VAL A 78 -2.36 -17.05 2.59
N ARG A 79 -1.20 -16.37 2.72
CA ARG A 79 -0.03 -16.64 1.90
C ARG A 79 0.51 -18.05 2.16
N GLY A 80 0.78 -18.77 1.07
CA GLY A 80 1.36 -20.11 1.12
C GLY A 80 2.76 -20.16 1.75
N PRO A 81 3.25 -21.38 2.04
CA PRO A 81 4.53 -21.58 2.73
C PRO A 81 5.70 -21.02 1.93
N ARG A 82 6.67 -20.44 2.64
CA ARG A 82 7.94 -20.01 2.04
C ARG A 82 8.77 -21.23 1.62
N TYR A 83 9.51 -21.09 0.51
CA TYR A 83 10.44 -22.12 0.07
C TYR A 83 11.46 -22.44 1.18
N ARG A 84 11.72 -23.72 1.40
CA ARG A 84 12.72 -24.21 2.37
C ARG A 84 13.91 -24.78 1.60
N PRO A 85 15.15 -24.29 1.85
CA PRO A 85 16.35 -24.89 1.29
C PRO A 85 16.42 -26.40 1.60
N GLY A 86 16.86 -27.20 0.63
CA GLY A 86 16.91 -28.67 0.73
C GLY A 86 15.62 -29.39 0.35
N ARG A 87 14.53 -28.66 0.02
CA ARG A 87 13.36 -29.25 -0.65
C ARG A 87 13.41 -28.98 -2.16
N PRO A 88 12.84 -29.86 -3.00
CA PRO A 88 12.64 -29.57 -4.42
C PRO A 88 11.85 -28.27 -4.59
N TRP A 89 12.23 -27.44 -5.58
CA TRP A 89 11.57 -26.17 -5.87
C TRP A 89 10.16 -26.43 -6.43
N PRO A 90 9.08 -26.00 -5.74
CA PRO A 90 7.71 -26.27 -6.17
C PRO A 90 7.15 -25.18 -7.11
N GLY A 91 7.90 -24.08 -7.31
CA GLY A 91 7.45 -22.96 -8.14
C GLY A 91 7.73 -23.18 -9.63
N GLY A 92 7.06 -22.42 -10.49
CA GLY A 92 7.45 -22.31 -11.90
C GLY A 92 8.82 -21.65 -12.07
N ALA A 93 9.39 -21.75 -13.27
CA ALA A 93 10.55 -20.95 -13.65
C ALA A 93 10.15 -19.47 -13.64
N ALA A 94 10.91 -18.65 -12.91
CA ALA A 94 10.67 -17.22 -12.81
C ALA A 94 11.94 -16.45 -13.20
N TRP A 95 11.78 -15.48 -14.09
CA TRP A 95 12.83 -14.55 -14.46
C TRP A 95 12.61 -13.22 -13.73
N PHE A 96 13.56 -12.82 -12.88
CA PHE A 96 13.48 -11.57 -12.14
C PHE A 96 14.35 -10.52 -12.82
N GLY A 97 13.84 -9.29 -12.96
CA GLY A 97 14.54 -8.22 -13.68
C GLY A 97 14.30 -8.24 -15.20
N GLY A 98 13.11 -8.68 -15.63
CA GLY A 98 12.69 -8.55 -17.03
C GLY A 98 12.53 -7.09 -17.48
N PRO A 99 12.28 -6.87 -18.78
CA PRO A 99 12.03 -5.54 -19.33
C PRO A 99 10.91 -4.83 -18.55
N PRO A 100 11.00 -3.50 -18.36
CA PRO A 100 9.97 -2.74 -17.61
C PRO A 100 8.59 -2.80 -18.27
N GLU A 101 8.54 -3.06 -19.58
CA GLU A 101 7.32 -3.27 -20.36
C GLU A 101 7.42 -4.62 -21.07
N PRO A 102 6.91 -5.71 -20.45
CA PRO A 102 7.09 -7.05 -20.98
C PRO A 102 6.33 -7.25 -22.30
N GLU A 103 5.13 -6.70 -22.45
CA GLU A 103 4.34 -6.83 -23.69
C GLU A 103 5.01 -6.11 -24.87
N ALA A 104 5.55 -4.91 -24.63
CA ALA A 104 6.29 -4.15 -25.63
C ALA A 104 7.68 -4.74 -25.94
N ALA A 105 8.26 -5.49 -25.00
CA ALA A 105 9.51 -6.20 -25.24
C ALA A 105 9.26 -7.43 -26.11
N VAL A 106 8.19 -8.19 -25.84
CA VAL A 106 7.81 -9.35 -26.64
C VAL A 106 7.45 -8.95 -28.07
N SER A 107 6.72 -7.85 -28.26
CA SER A 107 6.35 -7.37 -29.61
C SER A 107 7.53 -6.85 -30.45
N ARG A 108 8.66 -6.52 -29.81
CA ARG A 108 9.90 -6.11 -30.48
C ARG A 108 10.82 -7.28 -30.83
N ILE A 109 10.51 -8.49 -30.36
CA ILE A 109 11.26 -9.69 -30.72
C ILE A 109 10.70 -10.20 -32.05
N GLU A 110 11.40 -9.86 -33.13
CA GLU A 110 11.07 -10.29 -34.48
C GLU A 110 11.64 -11.70 -34.77
N GLU A 111 12.76 -12.03 -34.15
CA GLU A 111 13.39 -13.35 -34.17
C GLU A 111 14.08 -13.61 -32.83
N ILE A 112 13.92 -14.81 -32.27
CA ILE A 112 14.64 -15.21 -31.05
C ILE A 112 16.08 -15.51 -31.48
N PRO A 113 17.08 -14.70 -31.07
CA PRO A 113 18.46 -14.97 -31.44
C PRO A 113 18.87 -16.35 -30.89
N PRO A 114 19.65 -17.14 -31.65
CA PRO A 114 20.16 -18.41 -31.16
C PRO A 114 20.97 -18.16 -29.88
N ALA A 115 20.91 -19.08 -28.93
CA ALA A 115 21.78 -19.03 -27.76
C ALA A 115 23.24 -19.07 -28.24
N THR A 116 23.91 -17.92 -28.30
CA THR A 116 25.29 -17.82 -28.77
C THR A 116 26.25 -18.11 -27.64
N ALA A 117 27.32 -18.84 -27.93
CA ALA A 117 28.42 -19.10 -26.99
C ALA A 117 29.29 -17.86 -26.72
N GLU A 118 28.95 -16.69 -27.30
CA GLU A 118 29.69 -15.43 -27.15
C GLU A 118 29.55 -14.82 -25.74
N GLY A 119 28.54 -15.25 -24.97
CA GLY A 119 28.39 -14.91 -23.56
C GLY A 119 29.23 -15.82 -22.65
N GLY A 120 29.99 -15.23 -21.72
CA GLY A 120 30.65 -15.97 -20.65
C GLY A 120 29.67 -16.49 -19.58
N GLY A 121 30.09 -17.48 -18.79
CA GLY A 121 29.29 -18.06 -17.70
C GLY A 121 30.06 -18.14 -16.38
N ALA A 122 29.34 -17.99 -15.27
CA ALA A 122 29.86 -18.22 -13.92
C ALA A 122 28.98 -19.25 -13.21
N GLY A 123 29.61 -20.22 -12.52
CA GLY A 123 28.92 -21.29 -11.82
C GLY A 123 29.48 -21.52 -10.41
N ALA A 124 28.61 -21.97 -9.50
CA ALA A 124 28.98 -22.38 -8.15
C ALA A 124 28.14 -23.59 -7.74
N ARG A 125 28.65 -24.39 -6.79
CA ARG A 125 27.91 -25.46 -6.11
C ARG A 125 27.92 -25.18 -4.61
N TRP A 126 26.74 -25.13 -4.01
CA TRP A 126 26.50 -24.85 -2.61
C TRP A 126 25.94 -26.11 -1.96
#